data_AF-A0A4Z0MP54-F1
#
_entry.id   AF-A0A4Z0MP54-F1
#
_cell.length_a   1.000
_cell.length_b   1.000
_cell.length_c   1.000
_cell.angle_alpha   90.00
_cell.angle_beta   90.00
_cell.angle_gamma   90.00
#
_symmetry.space_group_name_H-M   'P 1'
#
loop_
_entity.id
_entity.type
_entity.pdbx_description
1 polymer ?
#
loop_
_entity_poly.entity_id
_entity_poly.type
_entity_poly.pdbx_seq_one_letter_code
_entity_poly.pdbx_strand_id
1 'polypeptide(L)'
;MSRQLIACLVLLGSGVLLAYGASVTSFQATYDDTSVVVEWEVNSEGGVQEYTLFRKANNEPSFSKLVSLEPSNQRSYQYIDQNSYGGLSGGPFTYRLQVRTAAGPQSFHTVLNQTPSAFQRSWGTIKSMFR
;
A
#
# COMPACT_ATOMS: atom_id res chain seq x y z
N MET A 1 -36.53 -23.17 44.73
CA MET A 1 -36.45 -22.53 43.39
C MET A 1 -35.20 -21.64 43.35
N SER A 2 -34.01 -22.14 43.00
CA SER A 2 -32.83 -21.26 42.87
C SER A 2 -31.61 -21.84 42.11
N ARG A 3 -31.77 -22.90 41.30
CA ARG A 3 -30.64 -23.46 40.52
C ARG A 3 -30.63 -23.05 39.04
N GLN A 4 -31.68 -22.39 38.57
CA GLN A 4 -31.85 -21.97 37.17
C GLN A 4 -31.26 -20.57 36.87
N LEU A 5 -30.91 -19.78 37.90
CA LEU A 5 -30.41 -18.40 37.72
C LEU A 5 -28.91 -18.32 37.46
N ILE A 6 -28.15 -19.41 37.69
CA ILE A 6 -26.69 -19.41 37.55
C ILE A 6 -26.25 -19.72 36.11
N ALA A 7 -27.11 -20.36 35.31
CA ALA A 7 -26.78 -20.72 33.93
C ALA A 7 -26.80 -19.51 32.97
N CYS A 8 -27.48 -18.40 33.31
CA CYS A 8 -27.56 -17.23 32.44
C CYS A 8 -26.40 -16.23 32.58
N LEU A 9 -25.57 -16.32 33.63
CA LEU A 9 -24.51 -15.34 33.87
C LEU A 9 -23.17 -15.69 33.21
N VAL A 10 -23.03 -16.90 32.66
CA VAL A 10 -21.75 -17.38 32.07
C VAL A 10 -21.63 -17.04 30.57
N LEU A 11 -22.70 -16.56 29.93
CA LEU A 11 -22.73 -16.28 28.48
C LEU A 11 -22.39 -14.83 28.08
N LEU A 12 -21.98 -13.97 29.03
CA LEU A 12 -21.58 -12.58 28.74
C LEU A 12 -20.05 -12.39 28.63
N GLY A 13 -19.30 -13.49 28.58
CA GLY A 13 -17.88 -13.49 28.23
C GLY A 13 -17.67 -13.49 26.71
N SER A 14 -18.41 -12.66 25.96
CA SER A 14 -18.11 -12.40 24.55
C SER A 14 -16.82 -11.60 24.52
N GLY A 15 -15.67 -12.29 24.56
CA GLY A 15 -14.37 -11.68 24.41
C GLY A 15 -14.38 -10.84 23.14
N VAL A 16 -14.35 -9.51 23.30
CA VAL A 16 -14.01 -8.61 22.21
C VAL A 16 -12.56 -8.91 21.91
N LEU A 17 -12.32 -9.86 21.00
CA LEU A 17 -11.03 -10.04 20.37
C LEU A 17 -10.81 -8.75 19.58
N LEU A 18 -10.13 -7.79 20.21
CA LEU A 18 -9.57 -6.66 19.49
C LEU A 18 -8.63 -7.27 18.46
N ALA A 19 -9.09 -7.29 17.21
CA ALA A 19 -8.27 -7.69 16.10
C ALA A 19 -7.11 -6.69 16.03
N TYR A 20 -5.96 -7.06 16.59
CA TYR A 20 -4.69 -6.43 16.32
C TYR A 20 -4.36 -6.71 14.86
N GLY A 21 -4.97 -5.93 13.97
CA GLY A 21 -4.83 -6.06 12.54
C GLY A 21 -3.62 -5.28 12.03
N ALA A 22 -3.10 -5.74 10.90
CA ALA A 22 -2.18 -4.99 10.08
C ALA A 22 -2.67 -3.55 9.89
N SER A 23 -1.82 -2.57 10.14
CA SER A 23 -2.16 -1.16 9.95
C SER A 23 -1.11 -0.50 9.08
N VAL A 24 -1.39 -0.46 7.78
CA VAL A 24 -0.61 0.36 6.84
C VAL A 24 -1.00 1.81 7.06
N THR A 25 -0.02 2.65 7.41
CA THR A 25 -0.22 4.08 7.69
C THR A 25 0.10 4.97 6.48
N SER A 26 0.96 4.48 5.58
CA SER A 26 1.38 5.20 4.38
C SER A 26 1.64 4.21 3.25
N PHE A 27 1.29 4.59 2.02
CA PHE A 27 1.64 3.87 0.80
C PHE A 27 1.84 4.86 -0.34
N GLN A 28 3.08 5.00 -0.80
CA GLN A 28 3.48 6.04 -1.74
C GLN A 28 4.43 5.50 -2.80
N ALA A 29 4.44 6.16 -3.95
CA ALA A 29 5.36 5.88 -5.04
C ALA A 29 5.93 7.21 -5.53
N THR A 30 7.25 7.28 -5.66
CA THR A 30 7.98 8.49 -6.02
C THR A 30 9.03 8.17 -7.07
N TYR A 31 9.22 9.05 -8.06
CA TYR A 31 10.34 8.90 -8.99
C TYR A 31 11.66 9.17 -8.25
N ASP A 32 12.63 8.30 -8.49
CA ASP A 32 14.03 8.45 -8.09
C ASP A 32 14.89 8.27 -9.35
N ASP A 33 15.26 9.39 -9.96
CA ASP A 33 15.92 9.48 -11.27
C ASP A 33 15.23 8.67 -12.37
N THR A 34 15.70 7.43 -12.58
CA THR A 34 15.27 6.50 -13.63
C THR A 34 14.47 5.32 -13.07
N SER A 35 14.24 5.30 -11.76
CA SER A 35 13.51 4.26 -11.03
C SER A 35 12.29 4.84 -10.33
N VAL A 36 11.42 3.97 -9.85
CA VAL A 36 10.37 4.35 -8.87
C VAL A 36 10.69 3.70 -7.54
N VAL A 37 10.71 4.51 -6.50
CA VAL A 37 10.74 4.03 -5.12
C VAL A 37 9.30 3.91 -4.64
N VAL A 38 8.89 2.69 -4.30
CA VAL A 38 7.58 2.39 -3.71
C VAL A 38 7.77 2.04 -2.25
N GLU A 39 7.11 2.79 -1.39
CA GLU A 39 7.28 2.71 0.06
C GLU A 39 5.94 2.50 0.75
N TRP A 40 5.95 1.66 1.78
CA TRP A 40 4.84 1.58 2.72
C TRP A 40 5.33 1.52 4.15
N GLU A 41 4.55 2.15 5.02
CA GLU A 41 4.77 2.14 6.46
C GLU A 41 3.67 1.39 7.17
N VAL A 42 4.04 0.68 8.23
CA VAL A 42 3.13 -0.08 9.06
C VAL A 42 3.32 0.28 10.53
N ASN A 43 2.21 0.45 11.25
CA ASN A 43 2.23 0.63 12.69
C ASN A 43 2.23 -0.73 13.43
N SER A 44 1.67 -1.76 12.83
CA SER A 44 1.66 -3.14 13.33
C SER A 44 1.54 -4.13 12.18
N GLU A 45 2.20 -5.28 12.31
CA GLU A 45 2.09 -6.44 11.42
C GLU A 45 1.25 -7.58 12.02
N GLY A 46 0.48 -7.28 13.07
CA GLY A 46 -0.41 -8.24 13.71
C GLY A 46 -1.29 -8.98 12.70
N GLY A 47 -1.08 -10.29 12.59
CA GLY A 47 -1.85 -11.15 11.69
C GLY A 47 -1.56 -10.97 10.19
N VAL A 48 -0.51 -10.24 9.80
CA VAL A 48 -0.02 -10.19 8.42
C VAL A 48 0.61 -11.52 8.05
N GLN A 49 0.33 -11.98 6.83
CA GLN A 49 0.90 -13.19 6.26
C GLN A 49 1.79 -12.88 5.05
N GLU A 50 1.43 -11.88 4.25
CA GLU A 50 2.14 -11.55 3.01
C GLU A 50 1.83 -10.10 2.58
N TYR A 51 2.86 -9.40 2.11
CA TYR A 51 2.75 -8.19 1.31
C TYR A 51 2.96 -8.54 -0.16
N THR A 52 2.03 -8.19 -1.04
CA THR A 52 2.21 -8.34 -2.49
C THR A 52 2.07 -7.00 -3.17
N LEU A 53 3.14 -6.56 -3.83
CA LEU A 53 3.16 -5.33 -4.60
C LEU A 53 2.85 -5.62 -6.07
N PHE A 54 1.96 -4.79 -6.63
CA PHE A 54 1.59 -4.83 -8.03
C PHE A 54 1.74 -3.46 -8.67
N ARG A 55 1.93 -3.44 -9.99
CA ARG A 55 1.90 -2.24 -10.84
C ARG A 55 0.96 -2.45 -12.01
N LYS A 56 0.33 -1.37 -12.45
CA LYS A 56 -0.42 -1.29 -13.70
C LYS A 56 -0.11 0.02 -14.42
N ALA A 57 0.33 -0.03 -15.66
CA ALA A 57 0.38 1.15 -16.51
C ALA A 57 -1.03 1.54 -16.98
N ASN A 58 -1.26 2.82 -17.31
CA ASN A 58 -2.59 3.29 -17.70
C ASN A 58 -3.19 2.55 -18.93
N ASN A 59 -2.34 2.08 -19.84
CA ASN A 59 -2.72 1.34 -21.04
C ASN A 59 -2.80 -0.18 -20.84
N GLU A 60 -2.49 -0.69 -19.64
CA GLU A 60 -2.54 -2.11 -19.33
C GLU A 60 -3.91 -2.51 -18.75
N PRO A 61 -4.49 -3.65 -19.16
CA PRO A 61 -5.80 -4.09 -18.69
C PRO A 61 -5.77 -4.61 -17.24
N SER A 62 -4.60 -5.02 -16.73
CA SER A 62 -4.47 -5.73 -15.46
C SER A 62 -3.21 -5.35 -14.70
N PHE A 63 -3.24 -5.59 -13.38
CA PHE A 63 -2.08 -5.43 -12.50
C PHE A 63 -1.11 -6.59 -12.68
N SER A 64 0.16 -6.25 -12.92
CA SER A 64 1.29 -7.18 -12.92
C SER A 64 1.91 -7.23 -11.53
N LYS A 65 2.22 -8.43 -11.03
CA LYS A 65 2.90 -8.63 -9.74
C LYS A 65 4.37 -8.21 -9.88
N LEU A 66 4.85 -7.39 -8.95
CA LEU A 66 6.25 -6.98 -8.86
C LEU A 66 7.02 -7.85 -7.85
N VAL A 67 6.50 -7.99 -6.63
CA VAL A 67 7.17 -8.73 -5.55
C VAL A 67 6.15 -9.25 -4.52
N SER A 68 6.51 -10.34 -3.83
CA SER A 68 5.89 -10.76 -2.56
C SER A 68 6.95 -10.73 -1.47
N LEU A 69 6.60 -10.22 -0.30
CA LEU A 69 7.45 -10.16 0.88
C LEU A 69 6.70 -10.75 2.08
N GLU A 70 7.41 -11.50 2.91
CA GLU A 70 6.94 -11.92 4.23
C GLU A 70 7.10 -10.76 5.24
N PRO A 71 6.24 -10.67 6.27
CA PRO A 71 6.42 -9.69 7.34
C PRO A 71 7.74 -9.93 8.07
N SER A 72 8.47 -8.85 8.32
CA SER A 72 9.81 -8.85 8.90
C SER A 72 9.91 -8.11 10.25
N ASN A 73 8.77 -7.68 10.81
CA ASN A 73 8.62 -6.82 11.97
C ASN A 73 9.28 -5.44 11.80
N GLN A 74 9.45 -4.99 10.56
CA GLN A 74 9.90 -3.63 10.24
C GLN A 74 8.71 -2.68 10.13
N ARG A 75 8.95 -1.40 10.44
CA ARG A 75 7.93 -0.34 10.29
C ARG A 75 7.85 0.23 8.90
N SER A 76 8.89 0.05 8.09
CA SER A 76 8.99 0.62 6.76
C SER A 76 9.57 -0.41 5.81
N TYR A 77 9.01 -0.43 4.61
CA TYR A 77 9.40 -1.30 3.52
C TYR A 77 9.56 -0.46 2.27
N GLN A 78 10.52 -0.87 1.44
CA GLN A 78 10.86 -0.20 0.21
C GLN A 78 11.05 -1.21 -0.91
N TYR A 79 10.52 -0.90 -2.08
CA TYR A 79 10.78 -1.62 -3.31
C TYR A 79 11.23 -0.63 -4.40
N ILE A 80 12.33 -0.94 -5.05
CA ILE A 80 12.85 -0.14 -6.18
C ILE A 80 12.40 -0.82 -7.47
N ASP A 81 11.47 -0.17 -8.18
CA ASP A 81 11.03 -0.59 -9.50
C ASP A 81 11.91 0.05 -10.58
N GLN A 82 12.85 -0.75 -11.08
CA GLN A 82 13.84 -0.35 -12.09
C GLN A 82 13.42 -0.70 -13.53
N ASN A 83 12.22 -1.24 -13.73
CA ASN A 83 11.65 -1.78 -14.96
C ASN A 83 12.65 -2.46 -15.95
N SER A 84 12.80 -3.78 -15.84
CA SER A 84 13.66 -4.59 -16.74
C SER A 84 13.09 -4.82 -18.16
N TYR A 85 11.86 -4.40 -18.45
CA TYR A 85 11.23 -4.54 -19.78
C TYR A 85 10.47 -3.26 -20.17
N GLY A 86 11.06 -2.44 -21.06
CA GLY A 86 10.39 -1.32 -21.72
C GLY A 86 10.50 0.06 -21.05
N GLY A 87 11.15 0.17 -19.88
CA GLY A 87 11.40 1.43 -19.18
C GLY A 87 10.15 2.06 -18.53
N LEU A 88 10.32 3.00 -17.61
CA LEU A 88 9.21 3.74 -16.98
C LEU A 88 8.58 4.80 -17.92
N SER A 89 8.85 4.70 -19.23
CA SER A 89 8.26 5.57 -20.24
C SER A 89 6.83 5.13 -20.53
N GLY A 90 5.86 5.96 -20.18
CA GLY A 90 4.43 5.66 -20.45
C GLY A 90 3.54 5.64 -19.21
N GLY A 91 3.94 6.27 -18.10
CA GLY A 91 3.04 6.55 -16.98
C GLY A 91 1.74 7.26 -17.43
N PRO A 92 0.77 7.49 -16.54
CA PRO A 92 0.85 7.26 -15.10
C PRO A 92 0.82 5.76 -14.75
N PHE A 93 1.47 5.41 -13.65
CA PHE A 93 1.44 4.07 -13.09
C PHE A 93 0.55 4.05 -11.85
N THR A 94 -0.23 2.99 -11.70
CA THR A 94 -0.93 2.71 -10.44
C THR A 94 -0.23 1.55 -9.74
N TYR A 95 0.18 1.78 -8.50
CA TYR A 95 0.69 0.73 -7.64
C TYR A 95 -0.43 0.25 -6.72
N ARG A 96 -0.43 -1.05 -6.43
CA ARG A 96 -1.32 -1.66 -5.45
C ARG A 96 -0.51 -2.50 -4.48
N LEU A 97 -0.62 -2.19 -3.20
CA LEU A 97 -0.16 -3.05 -2.12
C LEU A 97 -1.33 -3.91 -1.65
N GLN A 98 -1.23 -5.22 -1.81
CA GLN A 98 -2.16 -6.17 -1.22
C GLN A 98 -1.55 -6.76 0.05
N VAL A 99 -2.24 -6.62 1.18
CA VAL A 99 -1.82 -7.19 2.46
C VAL A 99 -2.73 -8.36 2.78
N ARG A 100 -2.18 -9.58 2.80
CA ARG A 100 -2.93 -10.77 3.21
C ARG A 100 -2.87 -10.87 4.73
N THR A 101 -4.02 -10.90 5.37
CA THR A 101 -4.12 -11.09 6.83
C THR A 101 -5.04 -12.27 7.16
N ALA A 102 -4.98 -12.75 8.40
CA ALA A 102 -5.92 -13.76 8.90
C ALA A 102 -7.40 -13.29 8.88
N ALA A 103 -7.64 -11.98 8.89
CA ALA A 103 -8.98 -11.41 8.81
C ALA A 103 -9.48 -11.21 7.37
N GLY A 104 -8.59 -11.38 6.38
CA GLY A 104 -8.86 -11.15 4.96
C GLY A 104 -7.82 -10.27 4.27
N PRO A 105 -7.88 -10.15 2.94
CA PRO A 105 -6.99 -9.27 2.20
C PRO A 105 -7.40 -7.80 2.33
N GLN A 106 -6.42 -6.92 2.47
CA GLN A 106 -6.57 -5.47 2.36
C GLN A 106 -5.82 -4.96 1.13
N SER A 107 -6.27 -3.86 0.53
CA SER A 107 -5.62 -3.27 -0.65
C SER A 107 -5.48 -1.76 -0.51
N PHE A 108 -4.29 -1.28 -0.81
CA PHE A 108 -3.92 0.13 -0.82
C PHE A 108 -3.45 0.51 -2.22
N HIS A 109 -3.72 1.74 -2.62
CA HIS A 109 -3.42 2.22 -3.96
C HIS A 109 -2.71 3.56 -3.91
N THR A 110 -1.77 3.76 -4.81
CA THR A 110 -1.17 5.06 -5.08
C THR A 110 -0.94 5.22 -6.58
N VAL A 111 -1.05 6.45 -7.05
CA VAL A 111 -0.88 6.79 -8.47
C VAL A 111 0.37 7.63 -8.62
N LEU A 112 1.34 7.06 -9.33
CA LEU A 112 2.50 7.81 -9.79
C LEU A 112 2.12 8.50 -11.10
N ASN A 113 1.83 9.79 -11.00
CA ASN A 113 1.56 10.63 -12.17
C ASN A 113 2.78 10.69 -13.09
N GLN A 114 2.60 11.11 -14.34
CA GLN A 114 3.74 11.40 -15.20
C GLN A 114 4.58 12.53 -14.60
N THR A 115 5.91 12.44 -14.70
CA THR A 115 6.78 13.58 -14.42
C THR A 115 6.37 14.74 -15.35
N PRO A 116 6.15 15.98 -14.85
CA PRO A 116 5.75 17.09 -15.70
C PRO A 116 6.75 17.27 -16.83
N SER A 117 6.25 17.47 -18.05
CA SER A 117 7.09 17.73 -19.21
C SER A 117 8.04 18.91 -18.96
N ALA A 118 9.21 18.93 -19.61
CA ALA A 118 10.16 20.05 -19.51
C ALA A 118 9.48 21.42 -19.81
N PHE A 119 8.48 21.40 -20.71
CA PHE A 119 7.65 22.55 -21.03
C PHE A 119 6.72 22.97 -19.89
N GLN A 120 6.01 22.05 -19.23
CA GLN A 120 5.19 22.40 -18.06
C GLN A 120 6.03 22.94 -16.89
N ARG A 121 7.25 22.42 -16.71
CA ARG A 121 8.21 22.95 -15.74
C ARG A 121 8.63 24.38 -16.09
N SER A 122 8.98 24.65 -17.35
CA SER A 122 9.41 25.99 -17.77
C SER A 122 8.28 27.04 -17.67
N TRP A 123 7.03 26.69 -18.00
CA TRP A 123 5.89 27.59 -17.80
C TRP A 123 5.62 27.91 -16.33
N GLY A 124 5.81 26.94 -15.44
CA GLY A 124 5.70 27.17 -13.99
C GLY A 124 6.73 28.19 -13.51
N THR A 125 7.98 28.07 -13.95
CA THR A 125 9.05 29.01 -13.63
C THR A 125 8.78 30.41 -14.21
N ILE A 126 8.37 30.51 -15.47
CA ILE A 126 8.04 31.80 -16.12
C ILE A 126 6.91 32.51 -15.38
N LYS A 127 5.82 31.80 -15.06
CA LYS A 127 4.70 32.38 -14.29
C LYS A 127 5.07 32.80 -12.88
N SER A 128 6.17 32.28 -12.32
CA SER A 128 6.69 32.71 -11.02
C SER A 128 7.50 34.00 -11.10
N MET A 129 8.02 34.36 -12.28
CA MET A 129 8.85 35.56 -12.49
C MET A 129 8.04 36.84 -12.73
N PHE A 130 6.73 36.72 -12.96
CA PHE A 130 5.82 37.84 -13.18
C PHE A 130 4.81 38.02 -12.03
N ARG A 131 5.20 37.64 -10.82
CA ARG A 131 4.43 37.81 -9.58
C ARG A 131 5.05 38.93 -8.75
#